data_AF-A0ABD2NCK2-F1
#
_entry.id   AF-A0ABD2NCK2-F1
#
_cell.length_a   1.000
_cell.length_b   1.000
_cell.length_c   1.000
_cell.angle_alpha   90.00
_cell.angle_beta   90.00
_cell.angle_gamma   90.00
#
_symmetry.space_group_name_H-M   'P 1'
#
loop_
_entity.id
_entity.type
_entity.pdbx_description
1 polymer ?
#
loop_
_entity_poly.entity_id
_entity_poly.type
_entity_poly.pdbx_seq_one_letter_code
_entity_poly.pdbx_strand_id
1 'polypeptide(L)'
;MACPSGCLNGGEQVRSQSNLTAKKLTVELEKYSSLPCKNPSDNEAVKELYEEWLVGSNSEKAANILHTNYHAVEKFTNASNLK
;
A
#
# COMPACT_ATOMS: atom_id res chain seq x y z
N MET A 1 -9.49 -0.58 1.45
CA MET A 1 -8.62 -1.31 2.41
C MET A 1 -9.48 -2.22 3.27
N ALA A 2 -9.00 -3.41 3.66
CA ALA A 2 -9.78 -4.38 4.42
C ALA A 2 -9.84 -4.08 5.93
N CYS A 3 -8.77 -3.51 6.51
CA CYS A 3 -8.71 -3.18 7.94
C CYS A 3 -9.34 -1.81 8.24
N PRO A 4 -10.15 -1.68 9.31
CA PRO A 4 -10.63 -0.38 9.75
C PRO A 4 -9.45 0.47 10.24
N SER A 5 -9.37 1.74 9.85
CA SER A 5 -8.21 2.64 10.07
C SER A 5 -6.95 2.30 9.25
N GLY A 6 -7.08 1.49 8.20
CA GLY A 6 -6.00 1.21 7.24
C GLY A 6 -4.84 0.40 7.82
N CYS A 7 -3.65 0.50 7.19
CA CYS A 7 -2.47 -0.29 7.54
C CYS A 7 -2.01 -0.12 9.01
N LEU A 8 -2.29 1.05 9.60
CA LEU A 8 -1.97 1.38 10.99
C LEU A 8 -2.67 0.45 12.00
N ASN A 9 -3.79 -0.14 11.60
CA ASN A 9 -4.55 -1.10 12.39
C ASN A 9 -4.64 -2.46 11.69
N GLY A 10 -3.58 -2.81 10.95
CA GLY A 10 -3.41 -4.15 10.38
C GLY A 10 -3.31 -5.21 11.48
N GLY A 11 -3.74 -6.45 11.18
CA GLY A 11 -3.79 -7.53 12.18
C GLY A 11 -2.44 -7.88 12.82
N GLU A 12 -1.34 -7.60 12.13
CA GLU A 12 0.03 -7.89 12.58
C GLU A 12 0.75 -6.67 13.20
N GLN A 13 0.06 -5.55 13.39
CA GLN A 13 0.67 -4.40 14.04
C GLN A 13 0.90 -4.68 15.54
N VAL A 14 2.02 -4.21 16.07
CA VAL A 14 2.31 -4.30 17.50
C VAL A 14 1.22 -3.57 18.28
N ARG A 15 0.56 -4.28 19.20
CA ARG A 15 -0.45 -3.67 20.07
C ARG A 15 0.22 -2.62 20.95
N SER A 16 -0.34 -1.42 20.97
CA SER A 16 0.20 -0.34 21.80
C SER A 16 0.16 -0.75 23.28
N GLN A 17 1.28 -0.54 23.98
CA GLN A 17 1.33 -0.71 25.44
C GLN A 17 0.57 0.42 26.17
N SER A 18 0.36 1.54 25.50
CA SER A 18 -0.48 2.65 25.95
C SER A 18 -1.95 2.45 25.53
N ASN A 19 -2.89 3.09 26.22
CA ASN A 19 -4.32 3.13 25.86
C ASN A 19 -4.60 3.98 24.59
N LEU A 20 -3.65 4.06 23.66
CA LEU A 20 -3.80 4.78 22.41
C LEU A 20 -4.57 3.91 21.42
N THR A 21 -5.72 4.40 21.00
CA THR A 21 -6.54 3.71 20.01
C THR A 21 -6.00 3.96 18.60
N ALA A 22 -6.26 3.05 17.66
CA ALA A 22 -5.94 3.25 16.24
C ALA A 22 -6.41 4.61 15.72
N LYS A 23 -7.60 5.07 16.14
CA LYS A 23 -8.14 6.39 15.81
C LYS A 23 -7.23 7.54 16.26
N LYS A 24 -6.69 7.47 17.49
CA LYS A 24 -5.76 8.51 17.98
C LYS A 24 -4.46 8.51 17.18
N LEU A 25 -3.94 7.34 16.81
CA LEU A 25 -2.76 7.24 15.96
C LEU A 25 -3.03 7.76 14.54
N THR A 26 -4.23 7.54 14.00
CA THR A 26 -4.62 8.12 12.71
C THR A 26 -4.65 9.65 12.75
N VAL A 27 -5.22 10.25 13.81
CA VAL A 27 -5.21 11.70 14.00
C VAL A 27 -3.77 12.23 14.15
N GLU A 28 -2.89 11.48 14.81
CA GLU A 28 -1.47 11.85 14.89
C GLU A 28 -0.81 11.86 13.50
N LEU A 29 -1.14 10.90 12.63
CA LEU A 29 -0.66 10.88 11.24
C LEU A 29 -1.18 12.04 10.41
N GLU A 30 -2.37 12.58 10.70
CA GLU A 30 -2.90 13.73 9.97
C GLU A 30 -2.01 14.97 10.12
N LYS A 31 -1.15 15.05 11.16
CA LYS A 31 -0.17 16.13 11.30
C LYS A 31 0.81 16.21 10.13
N TYR A 32 1.09 15.08 9.46
CA TYR A 32 1.95 15.05 8.27
C TYR A 32 1.35 15.82 7.08
N SER A 33 0.04 16.09 7.08
CA SER A 33 -0.59 16.95 6.05
C SER A 33 -0.08 18.40 6.07
N SER A 34 0.54 18.84 7.17
CA SER A 34 1.17 20.15 7.26
C SER A 34 2.53 20.22 6.56
N LEU A 35 3.12 19.08 6.19
CA LEU A 35 4.39 19.06 5.48
C LEU A 35 4.20 19.55 4.03
N PRO A 36 5.23 20.16 3.43
CA PRO A 36 5.19 20.52 2.02
C PRO A 36 4.90 19.29 1.15
N CYS A 37 3.85 19.39 0.34
CA CYS A 37 3.52 18.37 -0.65
C CYS A 37 4.57 18.42 -1.77
N LYS A 38 5.07 17.25 -2.18
CA LYS A 38 5.95 17.10 -3.35
C LYS A 38 5.27 16.16 -4.34
N ASN A 39 5.30 16.54 -5.62
CA ASN A 39 4.87 15.62 -6.67
C ASN A 39 5.94 14.53 -6.86
N PRO A 40 5.60 13.23 -6.75
CA PRO A 40 6.56 12.15 -6.98
C PRO A 40 7.23 12.22 -8.36
N SER A 41 6.55 12.79 -9.36
CA SER A 41 7.10 12.97 -10.72
C SER A 41 8.21 14.03 -10.79
N ASP A 42 8.34 14.90 -9.79
CA ASP A 42 9.43 15.88 -9.73
C ASP A 42 10.71 15.30 -9.08
N ASN A 43 10.66 14.06 -8.58
CA ASN A 43 11.81 13.41 -7.97
C ASN A 43 12.79 12.93 -9.05
N GLU A 44 14.01 13.48 -9.03
CA GLU A 44 15.02 13.20 -10.05
C GLU A 44 15.40 11.72 -10.15
N ALA A 45 15.53 11.02 -9.01
CA ALA A 45 15.81 9.59 -9.01
C ALA A 45 14.66 8.76 -9.62
N VAL A 46 13.42 9.25 -9.52
CA VAL A 46 12.28 8.61 -10.19
C VAL A 46 12.35 8.85 -11.69
N LYS A 47 12.68 10.06 -12.14
CA LYS A 47 12.86 10.36 -13.57
C LYS A 47 13.97 9.52 -14.19
N GLU A 48 15.15 9.48 -13.57
CA GLU A 48 16.30 8.69 -14.01
C GLU A 48 15.94 7.20 -14.10
N LEU A 49 15.27 6.65 -13.08
CA LEU A 49 14.77 5.27 -13.10
C LEU A 49 13.86 5.00 -14.31
N TYR A 50 12.94 5.92 -14.60
CA TYR A 50 12.02 5.76 -15.72
C TYR A 50 12.71 5.93 -17.07
N GLU A 51 13.57 6.93 -17.25
CA GLU A 51 14.21 7.26 -18.52
C GLU A 51 15.31 6.25 -18.88
N GLU A 52 16.19 5.92 -17.94
CA GLU A 52 17.37 5.12 -18.23
C GLU A 52 17.12 3.62 -18.09
N TRP A 53 16.44 3.20 -17.01
CA TRP A 53 16.28 1.78 -16.72
C TRP A 53 14.96 1.22 -17.22
N LEU A 54 13.82 1.87 -16.96
CA LEU A 54 12.51 1.39 -17.41
C LEU A 54 12.24 1.74 -18.87
N VAL A 55 12.98 2.66 -19.48
CA VAL A 55 12.81 3.08 -20.89
C VAL A 55 11.41 3.68 -21.15
N GLY A 56 10.94 4.49 -20.20
CA GLY A 56 9.67 5.19 -20.22
C GLY A 56 8.58 4.54 -19.34
N SER A 57 7.58 5.34 -18.98
CA SER A 57 6.47 4.90 -18.11
C SER A 57 5.51 3.89 -18.77
N ASN A 58 5.41 3.93 -20.10
CA ASN A 58 4.53 3.07 -20.90
C ASN A 58 5.30 1.93 -21.59
N SER A 59 6.53 1.67 -21.18
CA SER A 59 7.34 0.62 -21.77
C SER A 59 6.81 -0.76 -21.37
N GLU A 60 7.11 -1.76 -22.20
CA GLU A 60 6.84 -3.16 -21.86
C GLU A 60 7.58 -3.58 -20.57
N LYS A 61 8.78 -3.05 -20.35
CA LYS A 61 9.58 -3.32 -19.15
C LYS A 61 8.89 -2.78 -17.88
N ALA A 62 8.33 -1.57 -17.93
CA ALA A 62 7.57 -1.00 -16.82
C ALA A 62 6.31 -1.83 -16.53
N ALA A 63 5.57 -2.23 -17.57
CA ALA A 63 4.40 -3.09 -17.42
C ALA A 63 4.76 -4.45 -16.78
N ASN A 64 5.85 -5.08 -17.24
CA ASN A 64 6.26 -6.40 -16.75
C ASN A 64 6.79 -6.38 -15.30
N ILE A 65 7.42 -5.30 -14.86
CA ILE A 65 8.06 -5.22 -13.53
C ILE A 65 7.12 -4.62 -12.48
N LEU A 66 6.32 -3.61 -12.84
CA LEU A 66 5.54 -2.81 -11.89
C LEU A 66 4.04 -3.15 -11.88
N HIS A 67 3.52 -3.81 -12.92
CA HIS A 67 2.11 -4.16 -12.99
C HIS A 67 1.87 -5.64 -12.68
N THR A 68 0.63 -5.95 -12.31
CA THR A 68 0.18 -7.31 -12.04
C THR A 68 -1.20 -7.53 -12.65
N ASN A 69 -1.56 -8.79 -12.85
CA ASN A 69 -2.89 -9.19 -13.31
C ASN A 69 -3.61 -9.98 -12.23
N TYR A 70 -4.94 -9.97 -12.30
CA TYR A 70 -5.80 -10.78 -11.44
C TYR A 70 -6.55 -11.79 -12.31
N HIS A 71 -6.83 -12.96 -11.76
CA HIS A 71 -7.71 -13.95 -12.37
C HIS A 71 -8.76 -14.38 -11.35
N ALA A 72 -9.92 -14.83 -11.82
CA ALA A 72 -10.95 -15.35 -10.95
C ALA A 72 -10.48 -16.67 -10.34
N VAL A 73 -10.61 -16.79 -9.02
CA VAL A 73 -10.37 -18.05 -8.30
C VAL A 73 -11.71 -18.67 -7.96
N GLU A 74 -11.95 -19.90 -8.40
CA GLU A 74 -13.12 -20.67 -8.01
C GLU A 74 -13.06 -20.98 -6.51
N LYS A 75 -14.07 -20.52 -5.76
CA LYS A 75 -14.19 -20.84 -4.35
C LYS A 75 -14.74 -22.26 -4.22
N PHE A 76 -13.88 -23.23 -3.91
CA PHE A 76 -14.34 -24.53 -3.42
C PHE A 76 -14.98 -24.33 -2.04
N THR A 77 -16.30 -24.35 -1.97
CA THR A 77 -17.05 -24.39 -0.71
C THR A 77 -16.95 -25.78 -0.09
N ASN A 78 -15.77 -26.18 0.36
CA ASN A 78 -15.65 -27.28 1.31
C ASN A 78 -15.88 -26.70 2.71
N ALA A 79 -17.15 -26.44 3.01
CA ALA A 79 -17.62 -26.26 4.38
C ALA A 79 -17.52 -27.62 5.10
N SER A 80 -16.30 -28.07 5.37
CA SER A 80 -16.04 -29.27 6.15
C SER A 80 -16.03 -28.89 7.63
N ASN A 81 -17.18 -29.12 8.26
CA ASN A 81 -17.42 -29.30 9.68
C ASN A 81 -16.15 -29.35 10.58
N LEU A 82 -15.88 -28.26 11.30
CA LEU A 82 -15.18 -28.37 12.59
C LEU A 82 -16.25 -28.54 13.67
N LYS A 83 -16.24 -29.74 14.28
CA LYS A 83 -16.96 -30.09 15.51
C LYS A 83 -16.44 -29.30 16.70
#